data_AF-A0A6P2Z4T4-F1
#
_entry.id   AF-A0A6P2Z4T4-F1
#
_cell.length_a   1.000
_cell.length_b   1.000
_cell.length_c   1.000
_cell.angle_alpha   90.00
_cell.angle_beta   90.00
_cell.angle_gamma   90.00
#
_symmetry.space_group_name_H-M   'P 1'
#
loop_
_entity.id
_entity.type
_entity.pdbx_description
1 polymer ?
#
loop_
_entity_poly.entity_id
_entity_poly.type
_entity_poly.pdbx_seq_one_letter_code
_entity_poly.pdbx_strand_id
1 'polypeptide(L)'
;MEREILKLKRAIEAKHDEFLQALRDRDRAQQVADSGAGDTGAIAALQRQRSEMLGKAYLAGETADTGQIDREIEKLEAALREARKTQEGAAAAAALLEAKATTLLQEEGALRQQQAALARDWFQERFDEAKANYIAKVFEVIDALKAFHALERGLAYFNAPQLPPLVLTNQLLTALRSHGLVLPPGVEKARFADFPNDLHVPYCLDAERGHEFAADEVKALSQELRSYGFE
;
A
#
# COMPACT_ATOMS: atom_id res chain seq x y z
N MET A 1 7.69 -1.91 16.90
CA MET A 1 7.38 -2.16 15.48
C MET A 1 5.89 -2.35 15.18
N GLU A 2 5.20 -3.43 15.58
CA GLU A 2 3.76 -3.61 15.21
C GLU A 2 2.85 -2.42 15.59
N ARG A 3 3.00 -1.90 16.81
CA ARG A 3 2.27 -0.69 17.26
C ARG A 3 2.58 0.54 16.41
N GLU A 4 3.78 0.65 15.86
CA GLU A 4 4.19 1.78 15.01
C GLU A 4 3.65 1.63 13.60
N ILE A 5 3.67 0.41 13.05
CA ILE A 5 3.04 0.07 11.77
C ILE A 5 1.54 0.39 11.81
N LEU A 6 0.85 0.05 12.90
CA LEU A 6 -0.57 0.37 13.11
C LEU A 6 -0.83 1.88 13.29
N LYS A 7 0.09 2.61 13.94
CA LYS A 7 0.01 4.08 14.03
C LYS A 7 0.13 4.72 12.65
N LEU A 8 1.08 4.24 11.83
CA LEU A 8 1.25 4.72 10.46
C LEU A 8 0.03 4.39 9.60
N LYS A 9 -0.55 3.19 9.72
CA LYS A 9 -1.81 2.85 9.05
C LYS A 9 -2.89 3.89 9.31
N ARG A 10 -3.14 4.22 10.59
CA ARG A 10 -4.14 5.23 10.97
C ARG A 10 -3.81 6.62 10.43
N ALA A 11 -2.53 6.99 10.41
CA ALA A 11 -2.09 8.26 9.85
C ALA A 11 -2.30 8.31 8.33
N ILE A 12 -2.03 7.21 7.61
CA ILE A 12 -2.29 7.06 6.18
C ILE A 12 -3.79 7.17 5.90
N GLU A 13 -4.63 6.45 6.65
CA GLU A 13 -6.09 6.52 6.54
C GLU A 13 -6.62 7.94 6.75
N ALA A 14 -6.15 8.62 7.81
CA ALA A 14 -6.54 10.01 8.07
C ALA A 14 -6.10 10.98 6.95
N LYS A 15 -4.89 10.79 6.41
CA LYS A 15 -4.39 11.61 5.28
C LYS A 15 -5.17 11.36 4.00
N HIS A 16 -5.56 10.10 3.77
CA HIS A 16 -6.40 9.73 2.64
C HIS A 16 -7.80 10.37 2.74
N ASP A 17 -8.39 10.40 3.93
CA ASP A 17 -9.67 11.07 4.18
C ASP A 17 -9.57 12.59 3.94
N GLU A 18 -8.48 13.23 4.41
CA GLU A 18 -8.20 14.64 4.13
C GLU A 18 -8.09 14.92 2.62
N PHE A 19 -7.45 14.01 1.87
CA PHE A 19 -7.31 14.09 0.42
C PHE A 19 -8.67 13.99 -0.28
N LEU A 20 -9.49 13.01 0.09
CA LEU A 20 -10.83 12.84 -0.47
C LEU A 20 -11.73 14.05 -0.19
N GLN A 21 -11.61 14.64 1.01
CA GLN A 21 -12.32 15.87 1.34
C GLN A 21 -11.86 17.04 0.46
N ALA A 22 -10.54 17.21 0.28
CA ALA A 22 -10.00 18.26 -0.58
C ALA A 22 -10.47 18.14 -2.04
N LEU A 23 -10.58 16.91 -2.57
CA LEU A 23 -11.14 16.68 -3.91
C LEU A 23 -12.62 17.06 -4.00
N ARG A 24 -13.43 16.68 -3.02
CA ARG A 24 -14.86 17.07 -2.98
C ARG A 24 -15.04 18.58 -2.92
N ASP A 25 -14.23 19.26 -2.10
CA ASP A 25 -14.27 20.71 -1.98
C ASP A 25 -13.81 21.39 -3.29
N ARG A 26 -12.79 20.82 -3.94
CA ARG A 26 -12.32 21.28 -5.26
C ARG A 26 -13.42 21.15 -6.31
N ASP A 27 -14.10 20.00 -6.37
CA ASP A 27 -15.16 19.76 -7.34
C ASP A 27 -16.36 20.69 -7.12
N ARG A 28 -16.68 20.98 -5.86
CA ARG A 28 -17.69 21.98 -5.52
C ARG A 28 -17.27 23.38 -5.97
N ALA A 29 -16.02 23.78 -5.74
CA ALA A 29 -15.50 25.06 -6.19
C ALA A 29 -15.50 25.16 -7.72
N GLN A 30 -15.13 24.09 -8.42
CA GLN A 30 -15.16 24.03 -9.88
C GLN A 30 -16.59 24.14 -10.42
N GLN A 31 -17.56 23.47 -9.80
CA GLN A 31 -18.97 23.58 -10.20
C GLN A 31 -19.49 25.02 -10.07
N VAL A 32 -19.10 25.74 -9.02
CA VAL A 32 -19.43 27.17 -8.86
C VAL A 32 -18.76 27.99 -9.97
N ALA A 33 -17.49 27.74 -10.28
CA ALA A 33 -16.78 28.42 -11.36
C ALA A 33 -17.44 28.17 -12.73
N ASP A 34 -17.87 26.94 -13.01
CA ASP A 34 -18.49 26.58 -14.30
C ASP A 34 -19.90 27.17 -14.44
N SER A 35 -20.65 27.29 -13.35
CA SER A 35 -22.01 27.85 -13.33
C SER A 35 -22.07 29.38 -13.31
N GLY A 36 -20.97 30.07 -13.00
CA GLY A 36 -20.91 31.53 -12.88
C GLY A 36 -20.97 32.31 -14.20
N ALA A 37 -21.02 31.62 -15.35
CA ALA A 37 -21.25 32.24 -16.65
C ALA A 37 -22.70 32.74 -16.77
N GLY A 38 -22.97 33.94 -16.25
CA GLY A 38 -24.30 34.55 -16.32
C GLY A 38 -24.81 34.74 -17.76
N ASP A 39 -26.13 34.87 -17.89
CA ASP A 39 -26.81 34.95 -19.19
C ASP A 39 -26.52 36.28 -19.91
N THR A 40 -25.55 36.24 -20.82
CA THR A 40 -25.18 37.38 -21.68
C THR A 40 -26.21 37.64 -22.79
N GLY A 41 -27.11 36.70 -23.07
CA GLY A 41 -28.16 36.83 -24.08
C GLY A 41 -29.23 37.85 -23.71
N ALA A 42 -29.58 37.94 -22.43
CA ALA A 42 -30.56 38.91 -21.92
C ALA A 42 -30.12 40.36 -22.15
N ILE A 43 -28.85 40.68 -21.95
CA ILE A 43 -28.31 42.02 -22.23
C ILE A 43 -28.33 42.32 -23.72
N ALA A 44 -27.93 41.37 -24.56
CA ALA A 44 -27.95 41.54 -26.01
C ALA A 44 -29.38 41.79 -26.55
N ALA A 45 -30.38 41.12 -25.97
CA ALA A 45 -31.79 41.34 -26.30
C ALA A 45 -32.26 42.76 -25.90
N LEU A 46 -31.94 43.22 -24.69
CA LEU A 46 -32.26 44.57 -24.23
C LEU A 46 -31.55 45.66 -25.06
N GLN A 47 -30.29 45.43 -25.44
CA GLN A 47 -29.55 46.34 -26.32
C GLN A 47 -30.18 46.45 -27.71
N ARG A 48 -30.67 45.33 -28.27
CA ARG A 48 -31.44 45.35 -29.53
C ARG A 48 -32.73 46.14 -29.38
N GLN A 49 -33.51 45.87 -28.34
CA GLN A 49 -34.76 46.58 -28.06
C GLN A 49 -34.54 48.10 -27.88
N ARG A 50 -33.46 48.49 -27.19
CA ARG A 50 -33.03 49.88 -27.06
C ARG A 50 -32.73 50.51 -28.42
N SER A 51 -31.94 49.83 -29.25
CA SER A 51 -31.56 50.32 -30.58
C SER A 51 -32.77 50.48 -31.50
N GLU A 52 -33.74 49.57 -31.43
CA GLU A 52 -34.98 49.62 -32.21
C GLU A 52 -35.87 50.80 -31.78
N MET A 53 -35.99 51.08 -30.48
CA MET A 53 -36.74 52.25 -30.00
C MET A 53 -36.10 53.57 -30.41
N LEU A 54 -34.77 53.68 -30.28
CA LEU A 54 -34.03 54.87 -30.73
C LEU A 54 -34.19 55.09 -32.23
N GLY A 55 -34.10 54.02 -33.03
CA GLY A 55 -34.30 54.09 -34.47
C GLY A 55 -35.71 54.54 -34.87
N LYS A 56 -36.75 54.02 -34.19
CA LYS A 56 -38.15 54.43 -34.42
C LYS A 56 -38.40 55.89 -34.05
N ALA A 57 -37.93 56.35 -32.90
CA ALA A 57 -38.10 57.74 -32.48
C ALA A 57 -37.35 58.71 -33.40
N TYR A 58 -36.14 58.35 -33.84
CA TYR A 58 -35.38 59.14 -34.81
C TYR A 58 -36.13 59.32 -36.14
N LEU A 59 -36.72 58.24 -36.68
CA LEU A 59 -37.53 58.30 -37.90
C LEU A 59 -38.82 59.12 -37.72
N ALA A 60 -39.37 59.17 -36.51
CA ALA A 60 -40.55 59.97 -36.16
C ALA A 60 -40.22 61.44 -35.80
N GLY A 61 -38.94 61.81 -35.67
CA GLY A 61 -38.53 63.14 -35.19
C GLY A 61 -38.81 63.38 -33.70
N GLU A 62 -39.01 62.31 -32.92
CA GLU A 62 -39.31 62.33 -31.48
C GLU A 62 -38.10 61.92 -30.64
N THR A 63 -38.14 62.21 -29.33
CA THR A 63 -37.16 61.69 -28.36
C THR A 63 -37.63 60.35 -27.80
N ALA A 64 -36.82 59.30 -27.89
CA ALA A 64 -37.11 58.00 -27.29
C ALA A 64 -36.96 58.02 -25.76
N ASP A 65 -37.93 57.49 -25.03
CA ASP A 65 -37.80 57.17 -23.60
C ASP A 65 -37.19 55.77 -23.43
N THR A 66 -35.91 55.72 -23.08
CA THR A 66 -35.15 54.46 -22.89
C THR A 66 -34.73 54.24 -21.44
N GLY A 67 -35.18 55.10 -20.50
CA GLY A 67 -34.65 55.11 -19.13
C GLY A 67 -34.90 53.84 -18.33
N GLN A 68 -35.98 53.10 -18.63
CA GLN A 68 -36.24 51.79 -18.01
C GLN A 68 -35.30 50.71 -18.54
N ILE A 69 -35.07 50.65 -19.85
CA ILE A 69 -34.15 49.69 -20.49
C ILE A 69 -32.71 49.94 -20.03
N ASP A 70 -32.29 51.20 -19.95
CA ASP A 70 -30.94 51.56 -19.50
C ASP A 70 -30.69 51.10 -18.05
N ARG A 71 -31.67 51.28 -17.16
CA ARG A 71 -31.58 50.78 -15.77
C ARG A 71 -31.54 49.25 -15.69
N GLU A 72 -32.27 48.55 -16.56
CA GLU A 72 -32.24 47.08 -16.59
C GLU A 72 -30.92 46.54 -17.12
N ILE A 73 -30.36 47.17 -18.16
CA ILE A 73 -29.02 46.87 -18.67
C ILE A 73 -27.98 47.09 -17.55
N GLU A 74 -27.99 48.24 -16.87
CA GLU A 74 -27.04 48.52 -15.77
C GLU A 74 -27.13 47.49 -14.64
N LYS A 75 -28.35 47.08 -14.25
CA LYS A 75 -28.55 46.03 -13.23
C LYS A 75 -27.98 44.69 -13.68
N LEU A 76 -28.23 44.28 -14.92
CA LEU A 76 -27.74 43.01 -15.45
C LEU A 76 -26.21 43.03 -15.63
N GLU A 77 -25.63 44.15 -16.06
CA GLU A 77 -24.17 44.32 -16.13
C GLU A 77 -23.51 44.25 -14.75
N ALA A 78 -24.12 44.88 -13.73
CA ALA A 78 -23.63 44.78 -12.36
C ALA A 78 -23.68 43.32 -11.85
N ALA A 79 -24.79 42.61 -12.11
CA ALA A 79 -24.93 41.20 -11.77
C ALA A 79 -23.90 40.32 -12.50
N LEU A 80 -23.63 40.56 -13.79
CA LEU A 80 -22.59 39.84 -14.54
C LEU A 80 -21.19 40.11 -14.01
N ARG A 81 -20.88 41.35 -13.60
CA ARG A 81 -19.56 41.66 -13.00
C ARG A 81 -19.37 40.91 -11.67
N GLU A 82 -20.39 40.86 -10.83
CA GLU A 82 -20.34 40.09 -9.57
C GLU A 82 -20.28 38.57 -9.83
N ALA A 83 -21.01 38.07 -10.83
CA ALA A 83 -20.94 36.67 -11.26
C ALA A 83 -19.53 36.29 -11.77
N ARG A 84 -18.87 37.18 -12.53
CA ARG A 84 -17.48 36.97 -12.97
C ARG A 84 -16.49 36.96 -11.81
N LYS A 85 -16.60 37.89 -10.86
CA LYS A 85 -15.75 37.90 -9.66
C LYS A 85 -15.89 36.61 -8.85
N THR A 86 -17.13 36.14 -8.67
CA THR A 86 -17.40 34.88 -7.95
C THR A 86 -16.89 33.66 -8.73
N GLN A 87 -17.03 33.64 -10.06
CA GLN A 87 -16.44 32.62 -10.93
C GLN A 87 -14.90 32.59 -10.82
N GLU A 88 -14.24 33.73 -10.95
CA GLU A 88 -12.78 33.85 -10.84
C GLU A 88 -12.28 33.43 -9.46
N GLY A 89 -12.97 33.86 -8.39
CA GLY A 89 -12.66 33.45 -7.02
C GLY A 89 -12.83 31.95 -6.79
N ALA A 90 -13.89 31.35 -7.34
CA ALA A 90 -14.14 29.91 -7.25
C ALA A 90 -13.10 29.10 -8.04
N ALA A 91 -12.69 29.57 -9.23
CA ALA A 91 -11.62 28.95 -10.01
C ALA A 91 -10.27 29.00 -9.28
N ALA A 92 -9.93 30.14 -8.66
CA ALA A 92 -8.73 30.25 -7.85
C ALA A 92 -8.76 29.32 -6.63
N ALA A 93 -9.91 29.20 -5.96
CA ALA A 93 -10.10 28.27 -4.85
C ALA A 93 -9.94 26.80 -5.30
N ALA A 94 -10.50 26.43 -6.47
CA ALA A 94 -10.35 25.10 -7.04
C ALA A 94 -8.88 24.75 -7.29
N ALA A 95 -8.10 25.68 -7.86
CA ALA A 95 -6.67 25.49 -8.10
C ALA A 95 -5.85 25.33 -6.80
N LEU A 96 -6.18 26.10 -5.75
CA LEU A 96 -5.54 25.95 -4.44
C LEU A 96 -5.85 24.60 -3.78
N LEU A 97 -7.10 24.14 -3.91
CA LEU A 97 -7.52 22.84 -3.39
C LEU A 97 -6.90 21.68 -4.16
N GLU A 98 -6.71 21.82 -5.47
CA GLU A 98 -5.96 20.86 -6.29
C GLU A 98 -4.49 20.75 -5.87
N ALA A 99 -3.83 21.90 -5.63
CA ALA A 99 -2.47 21.93 -5.10
C ALA A 99 -2.40 21.26 -3.70
N LYS A 100 -3.37 21.55 -2.82
CA LYS A 100 -3.47 20.92 -1.51
C LYS A 100 -3.65 19.40 -1.60
N ALA A 101 -4.54 18.93 -2.49
CA ALA A 101 -4.76 17.51 -2.73
C ALA A 101 -3.47 16.82 -3.21
N THR A 102 -2.72 17.46 -4.10
CA THR A 102 -1.42 16.96 -4.56
C THR A 102 -0.41 16.82 -3.42
N THR A 103 -0.32 17.82 -2.54
CA THR A 103 0.55 17.74 -1.34
C THR A 103 0.13 16.63 -0.40
N LEU A 104 -1.17 16.49 -0.11
CA LEU A 104 -1.68 15.43 0.75
C LEU A 104 -1.36 14.03 0.19
N LEU A 105 -1.45 13.85 -1.13
CA LEU A 105 -1.09 12.60 -1.79
C LEU A 105 0.42 12.28 -1.67
N GLN A 106 1.28 13.31 -1.73
CA GLN A 106 2.72 13.13 -1.49
C GLN A 106 3.03 12.77 -0.03
N GLU A 107 2.37 13.43 0.93
CA GLU A 107 2.48 13.12 2.36
C GLU A 107 2.02 11.68 2.66
N GLU A 108 0.88 11.27 2.10
CA GLU A 108 0.36 9.90 2.20
C GLU A 108 1.39 8.90 1.64
N GLY A 109 1.96 9.18 0.48
CA GLY A 109 3.01 8.36 -0.15
C GLY A 109 4.24 8.21 0.74
N ALA A 110 4.70 9.29 1.39
CA ALA A 110 5.83 9.24 2.32
C ALA A 110 5.53 8.37 3.55
N LEU A 111 4.32 8.46 4.10
CA LEU A 111 3.88 7.62 5.22
C LEU A 111 3.81 6.14 4.82
N ARG A 112 3.30 5.82 3.62
CA ARG A 112 3.29 4.45 3.08
C ARG A 112 4.69 3.87 2.93
N GLN A 113 5.66 4.68 2.47
CA GLN A 113 7.06 4.25 2.38
C GLN A 113 7.66 3.95 3.75
N GLN A 114 7.41 4.80 4.75
CA GLN A 114 7.84 4.56 6.14
C GLN A 114 7.20 3.29 6.72
N GLN A 115 5.92 3.06 6.44
CA GLN A 115 5.22 1.87 6.88
C GLN A 115 5.82 0.60 6.27
N ALA A 116 6.11 0.62 4.97
CA ALA A 116 6.75 -0.50 4.27
C ALA A 116 8.16 -0.79 4.79
N ALA A 117 8.96 0.24 5.09
CA ALA A 117 10.28 0.08 5.69
C ALA A 117 10.19 -0.61 7.06
N LEU A 118 9.31 -0.14 7.95
CA LEU A 118 9.11 -0.76 9.26
C LEU A 118 8.58 -2.20 9.18
N ALA A 119 7.68 -2.47 8.23
CA ALA A 119 7.20 -3.84 8.01
C ALA A 119 8.34 -4.77 7.54
N ARG A 120 9.20 -4.28 6.64
CA ARG A 120 10.38 -5.03 6.18
C ARG A 120 11.34 -5.34 7.33
N ASP A 121 11.65 -4.35 8.15
CA ASP A 121 12.55 -4.52 9.30
C ASP A 121 11.97 -5.52 10.30
N TRP A 122 10.67 -5.45 10.57
CA TRP A 122 9.98 -6.41 11.43
C TRP A 122 9.98 -7.84 10.85
N PHE A 123 9.82 -8.01 9.54
CA PHE A 123 9.98 -9.33 8.91
C PHE A 123 11.40 -9.86 9.01
N GLN A 124 12.39 -8.99 8.84
CA GLN A 124 13.79 -9.38 8.93
C GLN A 124 14.11 -9.88 10.36
N GLU A 125 13.66 -9.17 11.39
CA GLU A 125 13.83 -9.62 12.78
C GLU A 125 13.15 -10.98 13.04
N ARG A 126 11.89 -11.15 12.59
CA ARG A 126 11.18 -12.44 12.73
C ARG A 126 11.88 -13.58 11.98
N PHE A 127 12.43 -13.30 10.81
CA PHE A 127 13.20 -14.27 10.03
C PHE A 127 14.47 -14.68 10.77
N ASP A 128 15.22 -13.71 11.31
CA ASP A 128 16.47 -13.97 12.03
C ASP A 128 16.21 -14.75 13.33
N GLU A 129 15.12 -14.44 14.05
CA GLU A 129 14.66 -15.20 15.22
C GLU A 129 14.28 -16.65 14.84
N ALA A 130 13.46 -16.83 13.80
CA ALA A 130 13.05 -18.15 13.33
C ALA A 130 14.27 -18.99 12.89
N LYS A 131 15.23 -18.36 12.22
CA LYS A 131 16.50 -18.98 11.83
C LYS A 131 17.33 -19.40 13.04
N ALA A 132 17.46 -18.55 14.05
CA ALA A 132 18.19 -18.87 15.28
C ALA A 132 17.56 -20.06 16.02
N ASN A 133 16.22 -20.06 16.14
CA ASN A 133 15.46 -21.15 16.75
C ASN A 133 15.61 -22.46 15.97
N TYR A 134 15.54 -22.41 14.64
CA TYR A 134 15.81 -23.58 13.79
C TYR A 134 17.20 -24.15 14.06
N ILE A 135 18.24 -23.31 14.04
CA ILE A 135 19.62 -23.74 14.28
C ILE A 135 19.75 -24.40 15.66
N ALA A 136 19.17 -23.80 16.71
CA ALA A 136 19.19 -24.37 18.05
C ALA A 136 18.55 -25.76 18.11
N LYS A 137 17.38 -25.95 17.47
CA LYS A 137 16.70 -27.24 17.40
C LYS A 137 17.47 -28.30 16.63
N VAL A 138 18.12 -27.94 15.54
CA VAL A 138 18.97 -28.89 14.82
C VAL A 138 20.15 -29.34 15.70
N PHE A 139 20.76 -28.45 16.46
CA PHE A 139 21.83 -28.83 17.40
C PHE A 139 21.34 -29.75 18.52
N GLU A 140 20.16 -29.50 19.10
CA GLU A 140 19.54 -30.41 20.08
C GLU A 140 19.37 -31.84 19.51
N VAL A 141 18.86 -31.95 18.27
CA VAL A 141 18.68 -33.24 17.59
C VAL A 141 20.03 -33.93 17.37
N ILE A 142 21.07 -33.18 17.00
CA ILE A 142 22.41 -33.74 16.80
C ILE A 142 23.00 -34.28 18.08
N ASP A 143 22.85 -33.58 19.20
CA ASP A 143 23.42 -34.04 20.47
C ASP A 143 22.70 -35.30 20.96
N ALA A 144 21.39 -35.40 20.75
CA ALA A 144 20.64 -36.64 20.96
C ALA A 144 21.16 -37.79 20.07
N LEU A 145 21.43 -37.51 18.78
CA LEU A 145 21.99 -38.50 17.85
C LEU A 145 23.41 -38.94 18.25
N LYS A 146 24.26 -38.04 18.72
CA LYS A 146 25.60 -38.38 19.24
C LYS A 146 25.51 -39.29 20.45
N ALA A 147 24.62 -38.99 21.40
CA ALA A 147 24.39 -39.82 22.58
C ALA A 147 23.90 -41.22 22.19
N PHE A 148 22.94 -41.29 21.26
CA PHE A 148 22.41 -42.56 20.77
C PHE A 148 23.50 -43.38 20.04
N HIS A 149 24.32 -42.75 19.19
CA HIS A 149 25.46 -43.43 18.54
C HIS A 149 26.50 -43.95 19.53
N ALA A 150 26.78 -43.20 20.60
CA ALA A 150 27.69 -43.63 21.65
C ALA A 150 27.18 -44.88 22.37
N LEU A 151 25.86 -44.93 22.66
CA LEU A 151 25.20 -46.10 23.21
C LEU A 151 25.25 -47.30 22.25
N GLU A 152 24.99 -47.08 20.95
CA GLU A 152 25.08 -48.15 19.94
C GLU A 152 26.50 -48.76 19.89
N ARG A 153 27.54 -47.92 19.91
CA ARG A 153 28.93 -48.37 19.96
C ARG A 153 29.26 -49.11 21.26
N GLY A 154 28.78 -48.62 22.40
CA GLY A 154 28.94 -49.28 23.68
C GLY A 154 28.33 -50.67 23.68
N LEU A 155 27.12 -50.83 23.14
CA LEU A 155 26.44 -52.11 23.02
C LEU A 155 27.12 -53.08 22.05
N ALA A 156 27.68 -52.58 20.94
CA ALA A 156 28.46 -53.39 20.00
C ALA A 156 29.75 -53.94 20.64
N TYR A 157 30.40 -53.19 21.54
CA TYR A 157 31.60 -53.63 22.26
C TYR A 157 31.36 -54.87 23.14
N PHE A 158 30.14 -55.06 23.64
CA PHE A 158 29.79 -56.22 24.47
C PHE A 158 29.43 -57.48 23.64
N ASN A 159 29.56 -57.48 22.31
CA ASN A 159 29.34 -58.63 21.41
C ASN A 159 28.01 -59.39 21.67
N ALA A 160 26.96 -58.71 22.14
CA ALA A 160 25.65 -59.31 22.30
C ALA A 160 24.99 -59.50 20.91
N PRO A 161 24.35 -60.65 20.61
CA PRO A 161 23.52 -60.76 19.42
C PRO A 161 22.35 -59.78 19.54
N GLN A 162 22.32 -58.76 18.67
CA GLN A 162 21.34 -57.68 18.71
C GLN A 162 20.19 -57.93 17.74
N LEU A 163 18.98 -57.97 18.28
CA LEU A 163 17.72 -58.03 17.54
C LEU A 163 16.82 -56.89 18.04
N PRO A 164 16.47 -55.89 17.20
CA PRO A 164 16.90 -55.67 15.81
C PRO A 164 18.35 -55.11 15.71
N PRO A 165 19.01 -55.19 14.54
CA PRO A 165 20.37 -54.69 14.37
C PRO A 165 20.45 -53.17 14.63
N LEU A 166 21.48 -52.74 15.37
CA LEU A 166 21.76 -51.34 15.72
C LEU A 166 22.21 -50.54 14.49
N VAL A 167 21.25 -50.23 13.61
CA VAL A 167 21.43 -49.33 12.46
C VAL A 167 20.51 -48.11 12.61
N LEU A 168 19.89 -47.93 13.77
CA LEU A 168 18.87 -46.91 14.00
C LEU A 168 19.46 -45.51 13.83
N THR A 169 20.68 -45.22 14.33
CA THR A 169 21.29 -43.89 14.09
C THR A 169 21.52 -43.62 12.61
N ASN A 170 22.04 -44.60 11.87
CA ASN A 170 22.31 -44.44 10.44
C ASN A 170 21.01 -44.33 9.64
N GLN A 171 19.98 -45.10 9.96
CA GLN A 171 18.66 -45.00 9.33
C GLN A 171 17.99 -43.66 9.63
N LEU A 172 18.13 -43.13 10.85
CA LEU A 172 17.58 -41.83 11.23
C LEU A 172 18.34 -40.68 10.54
N LEU A 173 19.67 -40.77 10.44
CA LEU A 173 20.48 -39.82 9.66
C LEU A 173 20.13 -39.89 8.17
N THR A 174 19.92 -41.08 7.60
CA THR A 174 19.45 -41.26 6.21
C THR A 174 18.05 -40.70 6.03
N ALA A 175 17.14 -40.91 7.00
CA ALA A 175 15.77 -40.40 6.96
C ALA A 175 15.71 -38.87 7.05
N LEU A 176 16.46 -38.27 7.99
CA LEU A 176 16.59 -36.82 8.12
C LEU A 176 17.13 -36.20 6.82
N ARG A 177 18.09 -36.88 6.17
CA ARG A 177 18.64 -36.47 4.88
C ARG A 177 17.66 -36.66 3.72
N SER A 178 16.89 -37.75 3.67
CA SER A 178 15.84 -37.96 2.66
C SER A 178 14.67 -37.00 2.80
N HIS A 179 14.53 -36.37 3.97
CA HIS A 179 13.59 -35.28 4.23
C HIS A 179 14.22 -33.88 4.11
N GLY A 180 15.47 -33.78 3.64
CA GLY A 180 16.17 -32.53 3.32
C GLY A 180 16.43 -31.59 4.49
N LEU A 181 16.63 -32.14 5.69
CA LEU A 181 17.04 -31.37 6.86
C LEU A 181 18.57 -31.24 6.89
N VAL A 182 19.06 -30.00 6.85
CA VAL A 182 20.51 -29.69 6.88
C VAL A 182 21.05 -29.83 8.30
N LEU A 183 22.20 -30.50 8.44
CA LEU A 183 22.99 -30.50 9.69
C LEU A 183 23.74 -29.14 9.82
N PRO A 184 23.87 -28.54 11.01
CA PRO A 184 24.39 -27.20 11.21
C PRO A 184 25.88 -27.08 10.84
N PRO A 185 26.34 -25.84 10.59
CA PRO A 185 27.75 -25.56 10.34
C PRO A 185 28.62 -25.96 11.54
N GLY A 186 29.71 -26.68 11.27
CA GLY A 186 30.63 -27.23 12.28
C GLY A 186 30.78 -28.76 12.27
N VAL A 187 29.96 -29.48 11.51
CA VAL A 187 30.08 -30.94 11.27
C VAL A 187 31.00 -31.24 10.07
N GLU A 188 31.48 -30.22 9.37
CA GLU A 188 32.18 -30.35 8.09
C GLU A 188 33.66 -30.71 8.23
N LYS A 189 33.99 -31.95 7.86
CA LYS A 189 34.93 -32.31 6.77
C LYS A 189 35.42 -33.76 6.88
N ALA A 190 35.35 -34.38 8.05
CA ALA A 190 36.12 -35.61 8.28
C ALA A 190 35.45 -36.93 7.86
N ARG A 191 34.13 -36.97 7.57
CA ARG A 191 33.45 -38.26 7.35
C ARG A 191 32.93 -38.53 5.93
N PHE A 192 32.64 -37.53 5.11
CA PHE A 192 31.98 -37.75 3.82
C PHE A 192 32.43 -36.71 2.78
N ALA A 193 33.50 -37.03 2.03
CA ALA A 193 34.11 -36.15 1.05
C ALA A 193 33.32 -36.04 -0.28
N ASP A 194 32.39 -36.96 -0.52
CA ASP A 194 31.71 -37.12 -1.82
C ASP A 194 30.47 -36.23 -2.00
N PHE A 195 30.19 -35.34 -1.06
CA PHE A 195 29.03 -34.42 -1.15
C PHE A 195 29.50 -32.96 -1.07
N PRO A 196 29.97 -32.41 -2.20
CA PRO A 196 30.37 -31.03 -2.28
C PRO A 196 29.12 -30.16 -2.40
N ASN A 197 28.73 -29.50 -1.31
CA ASN A 197 27.91 -28.27 -1.29
C ASN A 197 26.37 -28.34 -1.32
N ASP A 198 25.71 -29.47 -1.09
CA ASP A 198 24.23 -29.48 -1.09
C ASP A 198 23.63 -29.05 0.28
N LEU A 199 23.75 -27.74 0.54
CA LEU A 199 22.91 -26.95 1.44
C LEU A 199 21.47 -26.92 0.91
N HIS A 200 20.76 -28.06 0.94
CA HIS A 200 19.32 -28.06 0.67
C HIS A 200 18.57 -27.55 1.89
N VAL A 201 18.45 -26.23 2.00
CA VAL A 201 17.61 -25.59 3.01
C VAL A 201 16.15 -26.02 2.76
N PRO A 202 15.36 -26.35 3.80
CA PRO A 202 13.98 -26.82 3.66
C PRO A 202 13.06 -25.97 2.76
N TYR A 203 13.34 -24.67 2.56
CA TYR A 203 12.57 -23.81 1.65
C TYR A 203 12.68 -24.22 0.17
N CYS A 204 13.77 -24.86 -0.26
CA CYS A 204 13.91 -25.35 -1.64
C CYS A 204 12.99 -26.54 -1.92
N LEU A 205 12.70 -27.35 -0.90
CA LEU A 205 11.81 -28.51 -1.02
C LEU A 205 10.33 -28.12 -1.10
N ASP A 206 9.95 -26.96 -0.58
CA ASP A 206 8.56 -26.48 -0.66
C ASP A 206 8.17 -26.18 -2.12
N ALA A 207 9.07 -25.56 -2.90
CA ALA A 207 8.86 -25.33 -4.32
C ALA A 207 8.78 -26.65 -5.13
N GLU A 208 9.53 -27.67 -4.74
CA GLU A 208 9.51 -29.01 -5.37
C GLU A 208 8.27 -29.84 -4.96
N ARG A 209 7.60 -29.47 -3.86
CA ARG A 209 6.39 -30.12 -3.34
C ARG A 209 5.12 -29.26 -3.48
N GLY A 210 5.11 -28.34 -4.44
CA GLY A 210 3.90 -27.58 -4.80
C GLY A 210 3.48 -26.52 -3.78
N HIS A 211 4.42 -26.00 -2.97
CA HIS A 211 4.20 -25.00 -1.93
C HIS A 211 3.30 -25.44 -0.77
N GLU A 212 3.10 -26.74 -0.57
CA GLU A 212 2.19 -27.27 0.45
C GLU A 212 2.73 -27.15 1.88
N PHE A 213 4.04 -27.05 2.07
CA PHE A 213 4.66 -27.14 3.40
C PHE A 213 4.51 -25.86 4.21
N ALA A 214 4.48 -24.70 3.55
CA ALA A 214 4.36 -23.40 4.20
C ALA A 214 3.09 -22.63 3.82
N ALA A 215 2.15 -23.27 3.11
CA ALA A 215 0.95 -22.61 2.57
C ALA A 215 0.12 -21.92 3.66
N ASP A 216 -0.09 -22.58 4.80
CA ASP A 216 -0.88 -22.06 5.90
C ASP A 216 -0.16 -20.91 6.62
N GLU A 217 1.16 -21.01 6.81
CA GLU A 217 2.00 -19.97 7.38
C GLU A 217 2.05 -18.73 6.47
N VAL A 218 2.20 -18.91 5.16
CA VAL A 218 2.16 -17.82 4.17
C VAL A 218 0.79 -17.15 4.17
N LYS A 219 -0.29 -17.94 4.25
CA LYS A 219 -1.66 -17.41 4.34
C LYS A 219 -1.90 -16.62 5.62
N ALA A 220 -1.43 -17.12 6.77
CA ALA A 220 -1.53 -16.42 8.05
C ALA A 220 -0.75 -15.10 8.03
N LEU A 221 0.47 -15.12 7.49
CA LEU A 221 1.34 -13.96 7.35
C LEU A 221 0.76 -12.92 6.37
N SER A 222 0.12 -13.38 5.29
CA SER A 222 -0.63 -12.50 4.37
C SER A 222 -1.85 -11.86 5.05
N GLN A 223 -2.60 -12.61 5.86
CA GLN A 223 -3.73 -12.05 6.64
C GLN A 223 -3.26 -11.02 7.66
N GLU A 224 -2.15 -11.28 8.33
CA GLU A 224 -1.52 -10.36 9.27
C GLU A 224 -1.07 -9.06 8.56
N LEU A 225 -0.40 -9.18 7.42
CA LEU A 225 -0.03 -8.04 6.57
C LEU A 225 -1.22 -7.17 6.16
N ARG A 226 -2.33 -7.80 5.76
CA ARG A 226 -3.58 -7.09 5.44
C ARG A 226 -4.14 -6.33 6.63
N SER A 227 -4.01 -6.89 7.85
CA SER A 227 -4.41 -6.19 9.07
C SER A 227 -3.62 -4.88 9.27
N TYR A 228 -2.39 -4.82 8.76
CA TYR A 228 -1.53 -3.65 8.74
C TYR A 228 -1.74 -2.73 7.53
N GLY A 229 -2.61 -3.07 6.59
CA GLY A 229 -2.95 -2.23 5.44
C GLY A 229 -2.10 -2.48 4.19
N PHE A 230 -1.40 -3.61 4.12
CA PHE A 230 -0.76 -4.08 2.89
C PHE A 230 -1.74 -4.96 2.09
N GLU A 231 -1.93 -4.66 0.81
CA GLU A 231 -2.81 -5.41 -0.10
C GLU A 231 -2.04 -6.45 -0.92
#